data_AF-A0A091SE57-F1
#
_entry.id   AF-A0A091SE57-F1
#
_cell.length_a   1.000
_cell.length_b   1.000
_cell.length_c   1.000
_cell.angle_alpha   90.00
_cell.angle_beta   90.00
_cell.angle_gamma   90.00
#
_symmetry.space_group_name_H-M   'P 1'
#
loop_
_entity.id
_entity.type
_entity.pdbx_description
1 polymer ?
#
loop_
_entity_poly.entity_id
_entity_poly.type
_entity_poly.pdbx_seq_one_letter_code
_entity_poly.pdbx_strand_id
1 'polypeptide(L)'
;MFSFTDPKDNIGYKFLIPWIGNGLLILHGPKWHQHRKLLTPGFHYDVLKPYVALMAESTTVMLDKWEHLITDGKPVELFEHISLMTLDSIMKCAFSCYSNCQTNRKNSYIQAVCSICHMVH
;
A
#
# COMPACT_ATOMS: atom_id res chain seq x y z
N MET A 1 -29.39 -9.58 1.62
CA MET A 1 -28.84 -9.04 2.88
C MET A 1 -27.55 -9.80 3.15
N PHE A 2 -26.41 -9.28 2.68
CA PHE A 2 -25.13 -10.01 2.75
C PHE A 2 -24.65 -10.08 4.21
N SER A 3 -24.49 -11.30 4.72
CA SER A 3 -24.15 -11.58 6.12
C SER A 3 -22.67 -11.27 6.36
N PHE A 4 -22.36 -10.45 7.37
CA PHE A 4 -21.00 -10.11 7.81
C PHE A 4 -20.32 -11.23 8.64
N THR A 5 -20.76 -12.47 8.52
CA THR A 5 -20.41 -13.58 9.42
C THR A 5 -19.53 -14.66 8.80
N ASP A 6 -19.05 -14.52 7.57
CA ASP A 6 -18.06 -15.46 7.05
C ASP A 6 -16.72 -15.27 7.80
N PRO A 7 -16.18 -16.30 8.47
CA PRO A 7 -14.87 -16.23 9.09
C PRO A 7 -13.84 -15.93 8.00
N LYS A 8 -13.03 -14.89 8.21
CA LYS A 8 -11.90 -14.59 7.33
C LYS A 8 -10.96 -15.79 7.40
N ASP A 9 -10.65 -16.40 6.26
CA ASP A 9 -9.90 -17.67 6.18
C ASP A 9 -8.67 -17.67 7.10
N ASN A 10 -8.58 -18.67 7.97
CA ASN A 10 -7.65 -18.65 9.11
C ASN A 10 -6.16 -18.80 8.68
N ILE A 11 -5.86 -19.29 7.47
CA ILE A 11 -4.47 -19.63 7.09
C ILE A 11 -3.69 -18.38 6.67
N GLY A 12 -4.24 -17.57 5.76
CA GLY A 12 -3.56 -16.35 5.30
C GLY A 12 -3.43 -15.28 6.40
N TYR A 13 -4.44 -15.16 7.26
CA TYR A 13 -4.43 -14.15 8.33
C TYR A 13 -3.48 -14.50 9.48
N LYS A 14 -3.15 -15.79 9.69
CA LYS A 14 -2.12 -16.21 10.68
C LYS A 14 -0.73 -15.67 10.35
N PHE A 15 -0.37 -15.58 9.06
CA PHE A 15 0.91 -15.00 8.63
C PHE A 15 0.95 -13.47 8.78
N LEU A 16 -0.23 -12.82 8.77
CA LEU A 16 -0.34 -11.37 8.93
C LEU A 16 -0.29 -10.92 10.40
N ILE A 17 -0.63 -11.79 11.36
CA ILE A 17 -0.66 -11.43 12.80
C ILE A 17 0.70 -10.94 13.31
N PRO A 18 1.85 -11.60 13.06
CA PRO A 18 3.15 -11.12 13.53
C PRO A 18 3.59 -9.79 12.89
N TRP A 19 3.08 -9.47 11.70
CA TRP A 19 3.50 -8.28 10.95
C TRP A 19 2.63 -7.05 11.22
N ILE A 20 1.30 -7.17 11.07
CA ILE A 20 0.35 -6.04 11.21
C ILE A 20 -0.48 -6.12 12.50
N GLY A 21 -0.30 -7.17 13.30
CA GLY A 21 -1.02 -7.37 14.55
C GLY A 21 -2.52 -7.62 14.36
N ASN A 22 -3.30 -7.50 15.44
CA ASN A 22 -4.76 -7.61 15.40
C ASN A 22 -5.42 -6.32 14.85
N GLY A 23 -5.13 -5.99 13.60
CA GLY A 23 -5.68 -4.84 12.89
C GLY A 23 -7.07 -5.07 12.29
N LEU A 24 -7.61 -4.10 11.56
CA LEU A 24 -8.95 -4.17 10.94
C LEU A 24 -9.13 -5.41 10.04
N LEU A 25 -8.05 -5.85 9.39
CA LEU A 25 -8.04 -7.06 8.57
C LEU A 25 -8.28 -8.33 9.40
N ILE A 26 -7.71 -8.45 10.59
CA ILE A 26 -7.79 -9.66 11.41
C ILE A 26 -8.95 -9.60 12.43
N LEU A 27 -9.37 -8.41 12.85
CA LEU A 27 -10.45 -8.26 13.84
C LEU A 27 -11.80 -8.76 13.30
N HIS A 28 -12.62 -9.26 14.23
CA HIS A 28 -14.00 -9.69 14.03
C HIS A 28 -14.95 -9.07 15.09
N GLY A 29 -16.25 -9.12 14.82
CA GLY A 29 -17.29 -8.75 15.78
C GLY A 29 -17.31 -7.26 16.18
N PRO A 30 -17.69 -6.93 17.42
CA PRO A 30 -17.89 -5.54 17.87
C PRO A 30 -16.63 -4.66 17.74
N LYS A 31 -15.45 -5.23 18.00
CA LYS A 31 -14.17 -4.51 17.92
C LYS A 31 -13.81 -4.16 16.47
N TRP A 32 -14.08 -5.05 15.52
CA TRP A 32 -13.96 -4.74 14.09
C TRP A 32 -14.91 -3.62 13.67
N HIS A 33 -16.18 -3.69 14.12
CA HIS A 33 -17.17 -2.67 13.79
C HIS A 33 -16.77 -1.29 14.32
N GLN A 34 -16.25 -1.22 15.55
CA GLN A 34 -15.73 0.01 16.13
C GLN A 34 -14.56 0.59 15.32
N HIS A 35 -13.56 -0.23 14.98
CA HIS A 35 -12.41 0.20 14.18
C HIS A 35 -12.85 0.65 12.76
N ARG A 36 -13.80 -0.07 12.15
CA ARG A 36 -14.33 0.31 10.82
C ARG A 36 -15.07 1.63 10.87
N LYS A 37 -15.91 1.86 11.90
CA LYS A 37 -16.63 3.12 12.08
C LYS A 37 -15.67 4.31 12.24
N LEU A 38 -14.52 4.10 12.91
CA LEU A 38 -13.48 5.12 13.06
C LEU A 38 -12.78 5.45 11.74
N LEU A 39 -12.47 4.43 10.91
CA LEU A 39 -11.65 4.59 9.71
C LEU A 39 -12.45 5.00 8.46
N THR A 40 -13.73 4.62 8.36
CA THR A 40 -14.55 4.87 7.16
C THR A 40 -14.61 6.35 6.74
N PRO A 41 -14.69 7.34 7.66
CA PRO A 41 -14.67 8.77 7.27
C PRO A 41 -13.40 9.20 6.52
N GLY A 42 -12.25 8.56 6.77
CA GLY A 42 -10.99 8.87 6.10
C GLY A 42 -10.94 8.43 4.63
N PHE A 43 -11.91 7.62 4.18
CA PHE A 43 -12.07 7.19 2.79
C PHE A 43 -13.30 7.82 2.13
N HIS A 44 -13.85 8.88 2.73
CA HIS A 44 -14.92 9.64 2.11
C HIS A 44 -14.41 10.42 0.89
N TYR A 45 -15.24 10.61 -0.14
CA TYR A 45 -14.81 11.17 -1.43
C TYR A 45 -14.15 12.55 -1.30
N ASP A 46 -14.61 13.40 -0.37
CA ASP A 46 -14.01 14.71 -0.11
C ASP A 46 -12.57 14.63 0.43
N VAL A 47 -12.24 13.55 1.13
CA VAL A 47 -10.88 13.26 1.60
C VAL A 47 -10.02 12.66 0.47
N LEU A 48 -10.63 11.87 -0.43
CA LEU A 48 -9.92 11.22 -1.53
C LEU A 48 -9.62 12.15 -2.70
N LYS A 49 -10.42 13.20 -2.94
CA LYS A 49 -10.18 14.19 -4.02
C LYS A 49 -8.73 14.71 -4.06
N PRO A 50 -8.14 15.22 -2.97
CA PRO A 50 -6.75 15.69 -2.99
C PRO A 50 -5.73 14.56 -3.22
N TYR A 51 -6.06 13.31 -2.88
CA TYR A 51 -5.15 12.17 -3.06
C TYR A 51 -4.88 11.87 -4.53
N VAL A 52 -5.79 12.23 -5.44
CA VAL A 52 -5.58 12.08 -6.89
C VAL A 52 -4.35 12.85 -7.35
N ALA A 53 -4.14 14.06 -6.84
CA ALA A 53 -2.97 14.87 -7.17
C ALA A 53 -1.67 14.23 -6.66
N LEU A 54 -1.69 13.69 -5.44
CA LEU A 54 -0.54 13.00 -4.84
C LEU A 54 -0.19 11.68 -5.56
N MET A 55 -1.20 10.94 -6.01
CA MET A 55 -1.02 9.73 -6.82
C MET A 55 -0.46 10.07 -8.20
N ALA A 56 -0.92 11.16 -8.82
CA ALA A 56 -0.39 11.64 -10.10
C ALA A 56 1.07 12.07 -9.99
N GLU A 57 1.45 12.75 -8.90
CA GLU A 57 2.84 13.10 -8.61
C GLU A 57 3.72 11.85 -8.48
N SER A 58 3.31 10.87 -7.69
CA SER A 58 4.03 9.59 -7.56
C SER A 58 4.14 8.83 -8.89
N THR A 59 3.10 8.90 -9.72
CA THR A 59 3.10 8.29 -11.07
C THR A 59 4.09 9.00 -12.00
N THR A 60 4.15 10.33 -11.94
CA THR A 60 5.07 11.14 -12.76
C THR A 60 6.52 10.76 -12.47
N VAL A 61 6.89 10.63 -11.19
CA VAL A 61 8.23 10.17 -10.78
C VAL A 61 8.57 8.79 -11.34
N MET A 62 7.61 7.88 -11.41
CA MET A 62 7.81 6.55 -12.01
C MET A 62 8.04 6.64 -13.52
N LEU A 63 7.25 7.47 -14.21
CA LEU A 63 7.36 7.69 -15.66
C LEU A 63 8.68 8.34 -16.05
N ASP A 64 9.15 9.34 -15.30
CA ASP A 64 10.45 9.98 -15.51
C ASP A 64 11.59 8.95 -15.46
N LYS A 65 11.51 7.99 -14.52
CA LYS A 65 12.48 6.88 -14.44
C LYS A 65 12.39 5.95 -15.64
N TRP A 66 11.18 5.65 -16.12
CA TRP A 66 10.99 4.79 -17.28
C TRP A 66 11.51 5.43 -18.56
N GLU A 67 11.35 6.75 -18.72
CA GLU A 67 11.89 7.49 -19.86
C GLU A 67 13.41 7.28 -19.99
N HIS A 68 14.14 7.32 -18.87
CA HIS A 68 15.58 7.04 -18.86
C HIS A 68 15.93 5.56 -19.12
N LEU A 69 15.10 4.62 -18.66
CA LEU A 69 15.35 3.18 -18.81
C LEU A 69 15.07 2.66 -20.22
N ILE A 70 14.10 3.25 -20.92
CA ILE A 70 13.73 2.85 -22.29
C ILE A 70 14.87 3.16 -23.27
N THR A 71 15.66 4.21 -23.02
CA THR A 71 16.84 4.57 -23.82
C THR A 71 17.91 3.46 -23.88
N ASP A 72 17.96 2.58 -22.88
CA ASP A 72 18.95 1.51 -22.80
C ASP A 72 18.55 0.25 -23.61
N GLY A 73 17.33 0.20 -24.16
CA GLY A 73 16.82 -0.93 -24.96
C GLY A 73 16.67 -2.24 -24.18
N LYS A 74 16.72 -2.19 -22.84
CA LYS A 74 16.60 -3.37 -21.97
C LYS A 74 15.16 -3.59 -21.52
N PRO A 75 14.75 -4.85 -21.30
CA PRO A 75 13.47 -5.14 -20.64
C PRO A 75 13.42 -4.48 -19.26
N VAL A 76 12.31 -3.81 -18.97
CA VAL A 76 12.05 -3.18 -17.67
C VAL A 76 11.14 -4.09 -16.85
N GLU A 77 11.57 -4.40 -15.62
CA GLU A 77 10.75 -5.11 -14.64
C GLU A 77 9.70 -4.14 -14.08
N LEU A 78 8.41 -4.42 -14.29
CA LEU A 78 7.33 -3.47 -13.96
C LEU A 78 6.84 -3.61 -12.51
N PHE A 79 6.91 -4.80 -11.94
CA PHE A 79 6.32 -5.12 -10.65
C PHE A 79 6.96 -4.30 -9.52
N GLU A 80 8.29 -4.21 -9.48
CA GLU A 80 9.03 -3.44 -8.48
C GLU A 80 8.71 -1.94 -8.63
N HIS A 81 8.67 -1.43 -9.86
CA HIS A 81 8.38 -0.02 -10.13
C HIS A 81 6.96 0.37 -9.69
N ILE A 82 5.97 -0.44 -10.05
CA ILE A 82 4.56 -0.24 -9.67
C ILE A 82 4.38 -0.38 -8.17
N SER A 83 5.04 -1.36 -7.54
CA SER A 83 4.99 -1.56 -6.09
C SER A 83 5.57 -0.36 -5.33
N LEU A 84 6.71 0.17 -5.78
CA LEU A 84 7.32 1.37 -5.17
C LEU A 84 6.46 2.62 -5.37
N MET A 85 5.86 2.81 -6.54
CA MET A 85 4.93 3.92 -6.81
C MET A 85 3.67 3.83 -5.94
N THR A 86 3.12 2.63 -5.77
CA THR A 86 1.95 2.37 -4.92
C THR A 86 2.28 2.67 -3.45
N LEU A 87 3.47 2.24 -2.99
CA LEU A 87 3.96 2.54 -1.65
C LEU A 87 4.13 4.05 -1.44
N ASP A 88 4.73 4.75 -2.39
CA ASP A 88 4.91 6.22 -2.33
C ASP A 88 3.55 6.94 -2.22
N SER A 89 2.59 6.51 -3.04
CA SER A 89 1.24 7.05 -3.06
C SER A 89 0.52 6.87 -1.72
N ILE A 90 0.55 5.68 -1.12
CA ILE A 90 -0.12 5.46 0.18
C ILE A 90 0.59 6.20 1.32
N MET A 91 1.92 6.30 1.30
CA MET A 91 2.66 7.08 2.31
C MET A 91 2.32 8.57 2.25
N LYS A 92 2.24 9.15 1.05
CA LYS A 92 1.81 10.55 0.88
C LYS A 92 0.36 10.75 1.29
N CYS A 93 -0.55 9.90 0.80
CA CYS A 93 -1.99 10.09 1.01
C CYS A 93 -2.43 9.79 2.44
N ALA A 94 -2.09 8.63 2.98
CA ALA A 94 -2.60 8.18 4.28
C ALA A 94 -1.75 8.67 5.46
N PHE A 95 -0.44 8.87 5.26
CA PHE A 95 0.50 9.17 6.34
C PHE A 95 1.16 10.56 6.22
N SER A 96 0.91 11.30 5.13
CA SER A 96 1.59 12.57 4.84
C SER A 96 3.13 12.46 4.90
N CYS A 97 3.65 11.28 4.54
CA CYS A 97 5.07 10.96 4.58
C CYS A 97 5.69 10.99 3.17
N TYR A 98 6.69 11.84 2.98
CA TYR A 98 7.44 11.98 1.72
C TYR A 98 8.76 11.23 1.82
N SER A 99 8.71 9.89 1.73
CA SER A 99 9.91 9.06 1.90
C SER A 99 10.77 8.95 0.65
N ASN A 100 10.28 9.45 -0.51
CA ASN A 100 10.97 9.39 -1.80
C ASN A 100 11.44 7.96 -2.12
N CYS A 101 10.62 6.96 -1.80
CA CYS A 101 10.97 5.55 -1.91
C CYS A 101 11.35 5.11 -3.32
N GLN A 102 10.85 5.82 -4.33
CA GLN A 102 11.15 5.56 -5.73
C GLN A 102 12.58 5.93 -6.12
N THR A 103 13.18 6.94 -5.48
CA THR A 103 14.54 7.43 -5.78
C THR A 103 15.56 7.00 -4.74
N ASN A 104 15.16 6.83 -3.48
CA ASN A 104 16.04 6.42 -2.38
C ASN A 104 15.67 5.05 -1.80
N ARG A 105 16.24 3.98 -2.38
CA ARG A 105 16.02 2.58 -1.95
C ARG A 105 16.73 2.18 -0.65
N LYS A 106 17.43 3.10 0.04
CA LYS A 106 18.18 2.80 1.27
C LYS A 106 17.33 2.76 2.53
N ASN A 107 16.04 3.05 2.46
CA ASN A 107 15.17 3.02 3.63
C ASN A 107 14.88 1.56 4.03
N SER A 108 15.25 1.21 5.26
CA SER A 108 15.07 -0.13 5.83
C SER A 108 13.60 -0.56 5.89
N TYR A 109 12.67 0.38 6.03
CA TYR A 109 11.23 0.10 5.99
C TYR A 109 10.78 -0.39 4.61
N ILE A 110 11.21 0.27 3.53
CA ILE A 110 10.87 -0.13 2.16
C ILE A 110 11.40 -1.53 1.87
N GLN A 111 12.66 -1.79 2.27
CA GLN A 111 13.29 -3.10 2.06
C GLN A 111 12.56 -4.21 2.82
N ALA A 112 12.12 -3.95 4.05
CA ALA A 112 11.34 -4.90 4.82
C ALA A 112 9.98 -5.18 4.17
N VAL A 113 9.28 -4.14 3.71
CA VAL A 113 7.97 -4.28 3.03
C VAL A 113 8.11 -5.03 1.71
N CYS A 114 9.08 -4.68 0.86
CA CYS A 114 9.34 -5.39 -0.39
C CYS A 114 9.70 -6.86 -0.14
N SER A 115 10.56 -7.15 0.85
CA SER A 115 10.93 -8.52 1.22
C SER A 115 9.70 -9.35 1.61
N ILE A 116 8.77 -8.76 2.36
CA ILE A 116 7.52 -9.43 2.75
C ILE A 116 6.62 -9.67 1.53
N CYS A 117 6.47 -8.70 0.63
CA CYS A 117 5.69 -8.88 -0.60
C CYS A 117 6.25 -10.00 -1.49
N HIS A 118 7.56 -10.17 -1.56
CA HIS A 118 8.19 -11.26 -2.31
C HIS A 118 8.09 -12.63 -1.61
N MET A 119 7.92 -12.69 -0.28
CA MET A 119 7.80 -13.96 0.46
C MET A 119 6.41 -14.59 0.38
N VAL A 120 5.38 -13.84 0.00
CA VAL A 120 3.99 -14.32 -0.08
C VAL A 120 3.69 -15.01 -1.43
N HIS A 121 4.61 -14.90 -2.39
CA HIS A 121 4.46 -15.41 -3.77
C HIS A 121 5.42 -16.56 -4.06
#